data_AF-A0A7C5HYM2-F1
#
_entry.id   AF-A0A7C5HYM2-F1
#
_cell.length_a   1.000
_cell.length_b   1.000
_cell.length_c   1.000
_cell.angle_alpha   90.00
_cell.angle_beta   90.00
_cell.angle_gamma   90.00
#
_symmetry.space_group_name_H-M   'P 1'
#
loop_
_entity.id
_entity.type
_entity.pdbx_description
1 polymer ?
#
loop_
_entity_poly.entity_id
_entity_poly.type
_entity_poly.pdbx_seq_one_letter_code
_entity_poly.pdbx_strand_id
1 'polypeptide(L)'
;MKNKELITMLNRDLRDEHAAVVRYLIHSYLEGEDTALGAKLLSRTREEMWHMHWLGMIIAQKGGEPDMTPAAYPHDPTNRAAIFKSYVAYEKKLIPHYNREADKMDDPHIKRVLRREAWESGMHAAKFQKILDKLSPEEAEGLPGGENELPGEFVNKLQKAVAGKYTQMLQHIRDSWVFQKEAAKAWQIMDFSMTQMKQLAHLAEDVAENGMP
;
A
#
# COMPACT_ATOMS: atom_id res chain seq x y z
N MET A 1 -22.98 -14.71 -5.59
CA MET A 1 -22.58 -14.46 -4.17
C MET A 1 -23.52 -13.43 -3.54
N LYS A 2 -23.84 -13.51 -2.23
CA LYS A 2 -24.67 -12.48 -1.57
C LYS A 2 -23.85 -11.21 -1.25
N ASN A 3 -24.48 -10.03 -1.20
CA ASN A 3 -23.78 -8.76 -0.96
C ASN A 3 -22.95 -8.75 0.34
N LYS A 4 -23.45 -9.32 1.43
CA LYS A 4 -22.71 -9.38 2.70
C LYS A 4 -21.44 -10.21 2.58
N GLU A 5 -21.52 -11.36 1.91
CA GLU A 5 -20.35 -12.24 1.66
C GLU A 5 -19.33 -11.54 0.76
N LEU A 6 -19.80 -10.82 -0.27
CA LEU A 6 -18.97 -10.03 -1.16
C LEU A 6 -18.24 -8.91 -0.40
N ILE A 7 -18.95 -8.13 0.42
CA ILE A 7 -18.36 -7.05 1.21
C ILE A 7 -17.30 -7.60 2.17
N THR A 8 -17.57 -8.73 2.84
CA THR A 8 -16.58 -9.36 3.73
C THR A 8 -15.34 -9.82 2.96
N MET A 9 -15.51 -10.41 1.78
CA MET A 9 -14.41 -10.84 0.92
C MET A 9 -13.54 -9.65 0.50
N LEU A 10 -14.17 -8.63 -0.11
CA LEU A 10 -13.46 -7.45 -0.61
C LEU A 10 -12.81 -6.64 0.50
N ASN A 11 -13.41 -6.59 1.71
CA ASN A 11 -12.76 -5.94 2.83
C ASN A 11 -11.49 -6.69 3.26
N ARG A 12 -11.47 -8.03 3.23
CA ARG A 12 -10.22 -8.76 3.51
C ARG A 12 -9.14 -8.38 2.49
N ASP A 13 -9.50 -8.32 1.22
CA ASP A 13 -8.56 -7.96 0.14
C ASP A 13 -8.08 -6.51 0.27
N LEU A 14 -8.97 -5.57 0.58
CA LEU A 14 -8.63 -4.17 0.80
C LEU A 14 -7.62 -4.00 1.94
N ARG A 15 -7.71 -4.83 2.98
CA ARG A 15 -6.75 -4.83 4.08
C ARG A 15 -5.39 -5.41 3.67
N ASP A 16 -5.38 -6.41 2.80
CA ASP A 16 -4.15 -6.98 2.22
C ASP A 16 -3.45 -5.93 1.33
N GLU A 17 -4.20 -5.17 0.53
CA GLU A 17 -3.67 -4.05 -0.27
C GLU A 17 -3.18 -2.89 0.61
N HIS A 18 -3.91 -2.56 1.66
CA HIS A 18 -3.47 -1.55 2.62
C HIS A 18 -2.17 -1.96 3.33
N ALA A 19 -1.99 -3.25 3.63
CA ALA A 19 -0.74 -3.75 4.20
C ALA A 19 0.44 -3.55 3.22
N ALA A 20 0.23 -3.78 1.93
CA ALA A 20 1.23 -3.55 0.88
C ALA A 20 1.56 -2.06 0.73
N VAL A 21 0.55 -1.17 0.71
CA VAL A 21 0.73 0.30 0.71
C VAL A 21 1.66 0.73 1.84
N VAL A 22 1.33 0.37 3.08
CA VAL A 22 2.12 0.76 4.26
C VAL A 22 3.54 0.22 4.14
N ARG A 23 3.71 -1.05 3.75
CA ARG A 23 5.01 -1.68 3.68
C ARG A 23 5.92 -1.03 2.64
N TYR A 24 5.43 -0.83 1.42
CA TYR A 24 6.20 -0.26 0.33
C TYR A 24 6.47 1.23 0.55
N LEU A 25 5.51 1.95 1.16
CA LEU A 25 5.69 3.36 1.50
C LEU A 25 6.81 3.56 2.52
N ILE A 26 6.78 2.79 3.61
CA ILE A 26 7.82 2.86 4.63
C ILE A 26 9.18 2.48 4.02
N HIS A 27 9.25 1.41 3.23
CA HIS A 27 10.51 1.01 2.61
C HIS A 27 11.01 2.07 1.63
N SER A 28 10.12 2.72 0.89
CA SER A 28 10.50 3.85 0.03
C SER A 28 11.21 4.95 0.79
N TYR A 29 10.68 5.37 1.94
CA TYR A 29 11.30 6.42 2.74
C TYR A 29 12.60 5.96 3.39
N LEU A 30 12.70 4.69 3.81
CA LEU A 30 13.96 4.14 4.34
C LEU A 30 15.08 4.09 3.27
N GLU A 31 14.73 4.01 1.99
CA GLU A 31 15.70 4.11 0.89
C GLU A 31 15.92 5.56 0.41
N GLY A 32 15.16 6.54 0.90
CA GLY A 32 15.11 7.93 0.41
C GLY A 32 14.31 8.07 -0.89
N GLU A 33 13.32 8.98 -0.94
CA GLU A 33 12.42 9.09 -2.11
C GLU A 33 13.11 9.65 -3.35
N ASP A 34 14.20 10.37 -3.16
CA ASP A 34 15.08 10.93 -4.18
C ASP A 34 15.99 9.87 -4.84
N THR A 35 16.15 8.70 -4.21
CA THR A 35 16.94 7.61 -4.78
C THR A 35 16.16 6.84 -5.85
N ALA A 36 16.90 6.23 -6.78
CA ALA A 36 16.30 5.42 -7.84
C ALA A 36 15.57 4.18 -7.30
N LEU A 37 15.87 3.73 -6.08
CA LEU A 37 15.20 2.60 -5.44
C LEU A 37 13.94 3.07 -4.70
N GLY A 38 14.05 4.12 -3.87
CA GLY A 38 12.91 4.71 -3.16
C GLY A 38 11.83 5.17 -4.14
N ALA A 39 12.18 5.92 -5.19
CA ALA A 39 11.22 6.37 -6.20
C ALA A 39 10.46 5.20 -6.87
N LYS A 40 11.09 4.04 -7.07
CA LYS A 40 10.43 2.83 -7.60
C LYS A 40 9.47 2.24 -6.59
N LEU A 41 9.86 2.15 -5.31
CA LEU A 41 9.01 1.68 -4.22
C LEU A 41 7.79 2.59 -4.03
N LEU A 42 7.99 3.91 -4.02
CA LEU A 42 6.91 4.89 -3.95
C LEU A 42 5.93 4.74 -5.13
N SER A 43 6.45 4.44 -6.32
CA SER A 43 5.61 4.14 -7.47
C SER A 43 4.76 2.89 -7.28
N ARG A 44 5.21 1.89 -6.51
CA ARG A 44 4.42 0.68 -6.20
C ARG A 44 3.39 0.96 -5.13
N THR A 45 3.74 1.71 -4.09
CA THR A 45 2.78 2.23 -3.14
C THR A 45 1.59 2.90 -3.83
N ARG A 46 1.84 3.77 -4.82
CA ARG A 46 0.76 4.42 -5.57
C ARG A 46 -0.09 3.45 -6.37
N GLU A 47 0.50 2.37 -6.91
CA GLU A 47 -0.23 1.31 -7.61
C GLU A 47 -1.14 0.55 -6.61
N GLU A 48 -0.64 0.14 -5.44
CA GLU A 48 -1.47 -0.54 -4.42
C GLU A 48 -2.61 0.35 -3.88
N MET A 49 -2.40 1.67 -3.83
CA MET A 49 -3.47 2.61 -3.46
C MET A 49 -4.59 2.67 -4.51
N TRP A 50 -4.29 2.41 -5.78
CA TRP A 50 -5.31 2.24 -6.81
C TRP A 50 -6.10 0.94 -6.62
N HIS A 51 -5.46 -0.12 -6.15
CA HIS A 51 -6.12 -1.39 -5.83
C HIS A 51 -7.09 -1.20 -4.66
N MET A 52 -6.62 -0.57 -3.57
CA MET A 52 -7.48 -0.14 -2.46
C MET A 52 -8.68 0.69 -2.94
N HIS A 53 -8.44 1.63 -3.86
CA HIS A 53 -9.51 2.47 -4.43
C HIS A 53 -10.56 1.65 -5.19
N TRP A 54 -10.15 0.72 -6.04
CA TRP A 54 -11.09 -0.12 -6.79
C TRP A 54 -11.95 -0.97 -5.86
N LEU A 55 -11.35 -1.60 -4.86
CA LEU A 55 -12.04 -2.42 -3.87
C LEU A 55 -12.97 -1.57 -2.99
N GLY A 56 -12.46 -0.47 -2.46
CA GLY A 56 -13.19 0.46 -1.59
C GLY A 56 -14.43 1.05 -2.26
N MET A 57 -14.32 1.40 -3.54
CA MET A 57 -15.46 1.84 -4.34
C MET A 57 -16.56 0.77 -4.44
N ILE A 58 -16.20 -0.48 -4.76
CA ILE A 58 -17.16 -1.57 -4.90
C ILE A 58 -17.83 -1.86 -3.56
N ILE A 59 -17.06 -1.91 -2.46
CA ILE A 59 -17.59 -2.11 -1.10
C ILE A 59 -18.66 -1.06 -0.80
N ALA A 60 -18.34 0.22 -0.98
CA ALA A 60 -19.26 1.32 -0.73
C ALA A 60 -20.50 1.28 -1.66
N GLN A 61 -20.33 0.94 -2.95
CA GLN A 61 -21.44 0.80 -3.90
C GLN A 61 -22.43 -0.30 -3.50
N LYS A 62 -21.93 -1.40 -2.92
CA LYS A 62 -22.78 -2.49 -2.42
C LYS A 62 -23.37 -2.21 -1.03
N GLY A 63 -23.14 -1.01 -0.48
CA GLY A 63 -23.65 -0.55 0.81
C GLY A 63 -22.82 -1.02 2.01
N GLY A 64 -21.58 -1.46 1.78
CA GLY A 64 -20.64 -1.83 2.83
C GLY A 64 -19.78 -0.66 3.27
N GLU A 65 -19.18 -0.81 4.46
CA GLU A 65 -18.17 0.10 4.98
C GLU A 65 -16.77 -0.45 4.66
N PRO A 66 -15.87 0.33 4.01
CA PRO A 66 -14.48 -0.06 3.80
C PRO A 66 -13.71 -0.14 5.13
N ASP A 67 -13.10 -1.30 5.41
CA ASP A 67 -12.27 -1.51 6.60
C ASP A 67 -10.84 -1.02 6.35
N MET A 68 -10.55 0.18 6.82
CA MET A 68 -9.25 0.83 6.64
C MET A 68 -8.14 0.26 7.55
N THR A 69 -8.33 -0.88 8.22
CA THR A 69 -7.31 -1.50 9.08
C THR A 69 -6.35 -2.37 8.25
N PRO A 70 -5.04 -2.10 8.17
CA PRO A 70 -4.15 -2.94 7.36
C PRO A 70 -4.13 -4.38 7.88
N ALA A 71 -3.96 -5.34 6.97
CA ALA A 71 -3.66 -6.72 7.33
C ALA A 71 -2.22 -6.85 7.87
N ALA A 72 -1.89 -8.01 8.41
CA ALA A 72 -0.51 -8.31 8.78
C ALA A 72 0.32 -8.60 7.52
N TYR A 73 1.43 -7.88 7.33
CA TYR A 73 2.32 -8.08 6.19
C TYR A 73 3.48 -9.05 6.55
N PRO A 74 3.52 -10.27 5.98
CA PRO A 74 4.60 -11.21 6.25
C PRO A 74 5.87 -10.76 5.51
N HIS A 75 6.84 -10.20 6.24
CA HIS A 75 8.16 -9.87 5.69
C HIS A 75 9.30 -10.26 6.64
N ASP A 76 10.44 -10.56 6.04
CA ASP A 76 11.71 -10.78 6.71
C ASP A 76 12.55 -9.50 6.62
N PRO A 77 12.72 -8.75 7.73
CA PRO A 77 13.45 -7.48 7.74
C PRO A 77 14.97 -7.65 7.92
N THR A 78 15.53 -8.85 7.81
CA THR A 78 16.95 -9.12 8.13
C THR A 78 17.93 -8.35 7.25
N ASN A 79 17.63 -8.18 5.96
CA ASN A 79 18.42 -7.40 5.00
C ASN A 79 17.58 -7.11 3.74
N ARG A 80 18.05 -6.22 2.85
CA ARG A 80 17.32 -5.87 1.61
C ARG A 80 16.97 -7.09 0.77
N ALA A 81 17.87 -8.06 0.64
CA ALA A 81 17.58 -9.27 -0.13
C ALA A 81 16.40 -10.08 0.44
N ALA A 82 16.36 -10.25 1.76
CA ALA A 82 15.27 -10.94 2.46
C ALA A 82 13.93 -10.17 2.35
N ILE A 83 13.99 -8.84 2.44
CA ILE A 83 12.83 -7.96 2.26
C ILE A 83 12.24 -8.14 0.86
N PHE A 84 13.04 -8.00 -0.20
CA PHE A 84 12.53 -8.14 -1.57
C PHE A 84 12.08 -9.57 -1.89
N LYS A 85 12.73 -10.60 -1.35
CA LYS A 85 12.24 -11.99 -1.44
C LYS A 85 10.85 -12.14 -0.83
N SER A 86 10.62 -11.48 0.31
CA SER A 86 9.31 -11.46 0.97
C SER A 86 8.25 -10.79 0.10
N TYR A 87 8.58 -9.68 -0.57
CA TYR A 87 7.66 -8.97 -1.46
C TYR A 87 7.31 -9.83 -2.69
N VAL A 88 8.31 -10.44 -3.33
CA VAL A 88 8.07 -11.36 -4.44
C VAL A 88 7.15 -12.53 -4.02
N ALA A 89 7.37 -13.09 -2.84
CA ALA A 89 6.56 -14.19 -2.32
C ALA A 89 5.13 -13.75 -1.98
N TYR A 90 4.96 -12.56 -1.41
CA TYR A 90 3.65 -11.97 -1.10
C TYR A 90 2.84 -11.75 -2.37
N GLU A 91 3.40 -11.01 -3.33
CA GLU A 91 2.74 -10.71 -4.61
C GLU A 91 2.34 -11.97 -5.38
N LYS A 92 3.23 -12.96 -5.45
CA LYS A 92 2.93 -14.24 -6.11
C LYS A 92 1.77 -15.00 -5.46
N LYS A 93 1.55 -14.85 -4.15
CA LYS A 93 0.43 -15.50 -3.44
C LYS A 93 -0.91 -14.82 -3.77
N LEU A 94 -0.90 -13.52 -4.03
CA LEU A 94 -2.10 -12.75 -4.40
C LEU A 94 -2.65 -13.14 -5.78
N ILE A 95 -1.78 -13.51 -6.73
CA ILE A 95 -2.20 -13.91 -8.08
C ILE A 95 -3.26 -15.04 -8.07
N PRO A 96 -2.99 -16.25 -7.53
CA PRO A 96 -3.99 -17.31 -7.49
C PRO A 96 -5.13 -17.00 -6.52
N HIS A 97 -4.91 -16.15 -5.51
CA HIS A 97 -5.95 -15.68 -4.60
C HIS A 97 -7.03 -14.91 -5.35
N TYR A 98 -6.67 -13.80 -5.99
CA TYR A 98 -7.58 -12.96 -6.75
C TYR A 98 -8.25 -13.68 -7.91
N ASN A 99 -7.50 -14.55 -8.61
CA ASN A 99 -8.08 -15.34 -9.69
C ASN A 99 -9.20 -16.28 -9.20
N ARG A 100 -9.01 -16.95 -8.05
CA ARG A 100 -10.05 -17.82 -7.46
C ARG A 100 -11.28 -17.04 -7.02
N GLU A 101 -11.13 -15.77 -6.65
CA GLU A 101 -12.26 -14.95 -6.22
C GLU A 101 -13.01 -14.39 -7.42
N ALA A 102 -12.28 -13.95 -8.45
CA ALA A 102 -12.85 -13.60 -9.74
C ALA A 102 -13.71 -14.72 -10.33
N ASP A 103 -13.29 -15.99 -10.18
CA ASP A 103 -14.05 -17.15 -10.65
C ASP A 103 -15.39 -17.37 -9.95
N LYS A 104 -15.56 -16.81 -8.75
CA LYS A 104 -16.82 -16.86 -7.99
C LYS A 104 -17.76 -15.71 -8.33
N MET A 105 -17.34 -14.76 -9.17
CA MET A 105 -18.11 -13.54 -9.47
C MET A 105 -18.99 -13.73 -10.71
N ASP A 106 -20.24 -13.31 -10.61
CA ASP A 106 -21.14 -13.17 -11.77
C ASP A 106 -21.07 -11.76 -12.37
N ASP A 107 -20.86 -10.74 -11.51
CA ASP A 107 -20.74 -9.34 -11.93
C ASP A 107 -19.48 -9.14 -12.79
N PRO A 108 -19.61 -8.77 -14.07
CA PRO A 108 -18.49 -8.68 -14.98
C PRO A 108 -17.53 -7.53 -14.64
N HIS A 109 -18.00 -6.49 -13.94
CA HIS A 109 -17.12 -5.40 -13.50
C HIS A 109 -16.22 -5.86 -12.35
N ILE A 110 -16.80 -6.45 -11.31
CA ILE A 110 -16.05 -6.96 -10.15
C ILE A 110 -15.07 -8.05 -10.58
N LYS A 111 -15.50 -8.97 -11.46
CA LYS A 111 -14.62 -9.98 -12.05
C LYS A 111 -13.40 -9.36 -12.75
N ARG A 112 -13.59 -8.28 -13.52
CA ARG A 112 -12.49 -7.57 -14.19
C ARG A 112 -11.53 -6.91 -13.20
N VAL A 113 -12.05 -6.28 -12.15
CA VAL A 113 -11.23 -5.67 -11.09
C VAL A 113 -10.35 -6.72 -10.43
N LEU A 114 -10.92 -7.82 -9.94
CA LEU A 114 -10.13 -8.89 -9.30
C LEU A 114 -9.10 -9.53 -10.25
N ARG A 115 -9.44 -9.74 -11.54
CA ARG A 115 -8.45 -10.21 -12.52
C ARG A 115 -7.35 -9.18 -12.80
N ARG A 116 -7.67 -7.88 -12.67
CA ARG A 116 -6.68 -6.81 -12.79
C ARG A 116 -5.74 -6.81 -11.58
N GLU A 117 -6.25 -6.94 -10.36
CA GLU A 117 -5.41 -7.10 -9.15
C GLU A 117 -4.42 -8.26 -9.35
N ALA A 118 -4.93 -9.43 -9.74
CA ALA A 118 -4.08 -10.61 -9.99
C ALA A 118 -2.97 -10.36 -11.03
N TRP A 119 -3.27 -9.59 -12.08
CA TRP A 119 -2.29 -9.28 -13.12
C TRP A 119 -1.27 -8.25 -12.64
N GLU A 120 -1.71 -7.22 -11.91
CA GLU A 120 -0.81 -6.19 -11.35
C GLU A 120 0.12 -6.79 -10.29
N SER A 121 -0.36 -7.64 -9.39
CA SER A 121 0.50 -8.38 -8.45
C SER A 121 1.57 -9.20 -9.18
N GLY A 122 1.22 -9.82 -10.32
CA GLY A 122 2.18 -10.52 -11.17
C GLY A 122 3.29 -9.61 -11.73
N MET A 123 2.93 -8.39 -12.13
CA MET A 123 3.90 -7.39 -12.56
C MET A 123 4.76 -6.91 -11.39
N HIS A 124 4.17 -6.66 -10.23
CA HIS A 124 4.89 -6.25 -9.01
C HIS A 124 5.89 -7.29 -8.59
N ALA A 125 5.50 -8.57 -8.53
CA ALA A 125 6.42 -9.67 -8.28
C ALA A 125 7.61 -9.66 -9.26
N ALA A 126 7.37 -9.45 -10.55
CA ALA A 126 8.44 -9.38 -11.55
C ALA A 126 9.32 -8.13 -11.38
N LYS A 127 8.75 -6.99 -10.99
CA LYS A 127 9.49 -5.76 -10.71
C LYS A 127 10.37 -5.90 -9.46
N PHE A 128 9.84 -6.48 -8.38
CA PHE A 128 10.61 -6.77 -7.16
C PHE A 128 11.70 -7.80 -7.41
N GLN A 129 11.42 -8.85 -8.19
CA GLN A 129 12.45 -9.81 -8.58
C GLN A 129 13.59 -9.13 -9.34
N LYS A 130 13.28 -8.24 -10.29
CA LYS A 130 14.29 -7.47 -11.01
C LYS A 130 15.11 -6.54 -10.13
N ILE A 131 14.55 -6.03 -9.04
CA ILE A 131 15.30 -5.25 -8.05
C ILE A 131 16.24 -6.17 -7.28
N LEU A 132 15.70 -7.27 -6.74
CA LEU A 132 16.47 -8.30 -6.01
C LEU A 132 17.65 -8.82 -6.83
N ASP A 133 17.45 -9.14 -8.11
CA ASP A 133 18.49 -9.68 -9.00
C ASP A 133 19.59 -8.65 -9.33
N LYS A 134 19.34 -7.37 -9.07
CA LYS A 134 20.26 -6.26 -9.39
C LYS A 134 20.97 -5.68 -8.18
N LEU A 135 20.65 -6.14 -6.97
CA LEU A 135 21.38 -5.73 -5.77
C LEU A 135 22.83 -6.20 -5.89
N SER A 136 23.77 -5.30 -5.62
CA SER A 136 25.15 -5.68 -5.33
C SER A 136 25.22 -6.52 -4.05
N PRO A 137 26.29 -7.30 -3.83
CA PRO A 137 26.44 -8.07 -2.60
C PRO A 137 26.32 -7.21 -1.32
N GLU A 138 26.90 -6.00 -1.34
CA GLU A 138 26.82 -5.06 -0.22
C GLU A 138 25.40 -4.56 0.04
N GLU A 139 24.69 -4.11 -1.01
CA GLU A 139 23.28 -3.70 -0.88
C GLU A 139 22.40 -4.85 -0.39
N ALA A 140 22.64 -6.07 -0.89
CA ALA A 140 21.86 -7.26 -0.55
C ALA A 140 21.95 -7.62 0.94
N GLU A 141 23.13 -7.45 1.55
CA GLU A 141 23.41 -7.75 2.95
C GLU A 141 23.02 -6.60 3.89
N GLY A 142 22.97 -5.35 3.39
CA GLY A 142 22.64 -4.18 4.19
C GLY A 142 21.16 -4.01 4.55
N LEU A 143 20.88 -3.15 5.52
CA LEU A 143 19.54 -2.71 5.93
C LEU A 143 19.17 -1.36 5.30
N PRO A 144 17.88 -1.13 4.97
CA PRO A 144 17.39 0.19 4.61
C PRO A 144 17.27 1.09 5.84
N GLY A 145 17.30 2.41 5.64
CA GLY A 145 17.31 3.42 6.69
C GLY A 145 18.71 3.89 7.07
N GLY A 146 18.79 5.07 7.68
CA GLY A 146 20.01 5.65 8.22
C GLY A 146 20.21 5.37 9.71
N GLU A 147 21.35 5.80 10.24
CA GLU A 147 21.59 5.82 11.69
C GLU A 147 20.82 7.00 12.30
N ASN A 148 20.23 6.80 13.49
CA ASN A 148 19.49 7.85 14.17
C ASN A 148 20.45 8.93 14.72
N GLU A 149 20.35 10.15 14.19
CA GLU A 149 21.15 11.30 14.63
C GLU A 149 20.35 12.25 15.55
N LEU A 150 19.03 12.08 15.64
CA LEU A 150 18.12 12.96 16.36
C LEU A 150 17.76 12.43 17.76
N PRO A 151 17.41 13.32 18.72
CA PRO A 151 16.91 12.88 20.02
C PRO A 151 15.67 12.00 19.88
N GLY A 152 15.64 10.84 20.54
CA GLY A 152 14.53 9.88 20.41
C GLY A 152 13.14 10.46 20.73
N GLU A 153 13.04 11.40 21.68
CA GLU A 153 11.77 12.11 21.93
C GLU A 153 11.29 12.94 20.73
N PHE A 154 12.21 13.53 19.97
CA PHE A 154 11.89 14.29 18.78
C PHE A 154 11.44 13.37 17.64
N VAL A 155 12.15 12.27 17.40
CA VAL A 155 11.75 11.23 16.43
C VAL A 155 10.36 10.68 16.75
N ASN A 156 10.07 10.42 18.04
CA ASN A 156 8.73 9.99 18.48
C ASN A 156 7.63 11.03 18.19
N LYS A 157 7.93 12.33 18.27
CA LYS A 157 6.97 13.39 17.90
C LYS A 157 6.73 13.41 16.38
N LEU A 158 7.79 13.24 15.59
CA LEU A 158 7.69 13.15 14.13
C LEU A 158 6.87 11.92 13.70
N GLN A 159 7.12 10.75 14.29
CA GLN A 159 6.31 9.54 14.02
C GLN A 159 4.83 9.74 14.31
N LYS A 160 4.48 10.38 15.44
CA LYS A 160 3.09 10.70 15.76
C LYS A 160 2.47 11.66 14.74
N ALA A 161 3.23 12.65 14.26
CA ALA A 161 2.77 13.57 13.23
C ALA A 161 2.53 12.85 11.88
N VAL A 162 3.45 11.97 11.47
CA VAL A 162 3.33 11.14 10.27
C VAL A 162 2.10 10.23 10.36
N ALA A 163 1.94 9.51 11.48
CA ALA A 163 0.78 8.64 11.70
C ALA A 163 -0.55 9.42 11.67
N GLY A 164 -0.57 10.61 12.27
CA GLY A 164 -1.73 11.51 12.24
C GLY A 164 -2.09 11.94 10.82
N LYS A 165 -1.10 12.37 10.02
CA LYS A 165 -1.32 12.75 8.61
C LYS A 165 -1.79 11.57 7.76
N TYR A 166 -1.18 10.40 7.94
CA TYR A 166 -1.59 9.19 7.23
C TYR A 166 -3.04 8.82 7.56
N THR A 167 -3.42 8.88 8.84
CA THR A 167 -4.80 8.62 9.30
C THR A 167 -5.79 9.61 8.67
N GLN A 168 -5.46 10.91 8.62
CA GLN A 168 -6.29 11.91 7.95
C GLN A 168 -6.46 11.64 6.46
N MET A 169 -5.38 11.23 5.79
CA MET A 169 -5.44 10.84 4.37
C MET A 169 -6.36 9.64 4.16
N LEU A 170 -6.25 8.58 4.98
CA LEU A 170 -7.12 7.42 4.88
C LEU A 170 -8.60 7.79 5.11
N GLN A 171 -8.88 8.70 6.05
CA GLN A 171 -10.24 9.18 6.29
C GLN A 171 -10.81 9.86 5.03
N HIS A 172 -10.05 10.76 4.39
CA HIS A 172 -10.49 11.41 3.16
C HIS A 172 -10.69 10.41 2.01
N ILE A 173 -9.78 9.44 1.87
CA ILE A 173 -9.92 8.37 0.88
C ILE A 173 -11.22 7.59 1.10
N ARG A 174 -11.47 7.13 2.33
CA ARG A 174 -12.70 6.42 2.72
C ARG A 174 -13.93 7.27 2.42
N ASP A 175 -13.91 8.54 2.79
CA ASP A 175 -15.03 9.45 2.59
C ASP A 175 -15.35 9.64 1.10
N SER A 176 -14.33 9.71 0.25
CA SER A 176 -14.52 9.77 -1.21
C SER A 176 -15.29 8.56 -1.75
N TRP A 177 -15.10 7.38 -1.17
CA TRP A 177 -15.78 6.16 -1.60
C TRP A 177 -17.21 6.07 -1.07
N VAL A 178 -17.41 6.41 0.20
CA VAL A 178 -18.73 6.31 0.85
C VAL A 178 -19.69 7.41 0.35
N PHE A 179 -19.18 8.61 0.09
CA PHE A 179 -19.99 9.73 -0.40
C PHE A 179 -20.03 9.85 -1.94
N GLN A 180 -19.69 8.78 -2.67
CA GLN A 180 -19.63 8.77 -4.14
C GLN A 180 -20.94 9.18 -4.85
N LYS A 181 -22.10 9.09 -4.18
CA LYS A 181 -23.40 9.56 -4.72
C LYS A 181 -23.48 11.09 -4.84
N GLU A 182 -22.53 11.82 -4.23
CA GLU A 182 -22.35 13.27 -4.32
C GLU A 182 -21.20 13.62 -5.29
N ALA A 183 -21.29 13.10 -6.53
CA ALA A 183 -20.19 12.94 -7.51
C ALA A 183 -19.12 14.06 -7.59
N ALA A 184 -19.50 15.34 -7.57
CA ALA A 184 -18.53 16.44 -7.61
C ALA A 184 -17.65 16.55 -6.36
N LYS A 185 -18.22 16.29 -5.17
CA LYS A 185 -17.49 16.31 -3.90
C LYS A 185 -16.58 15.10 -3.76
N ALA A 186 -17.03 13.92 -4.18
CA ALA A 186 -16.22 12.70 -4.12
C ALA A 186 -14.92 12.82 -4.94
N TRP A 187 -15.01 13.41 -6.14
CA TRP A 187 -13.82 13.69 -6.97
C TRP A 187 -12.87 14.71 -6.34
N GLN A 188 -13.38 15.79 -5.77
CA GLN A 188 -12.55 16.79 -5.07
C GLN A 188 -11.84 16.20 -3.84
N ILE A 189 -12.53 15.33 -3.09
CA ILE A 189 -11.95 14.64 -1.94
C ILE A 189 -10.85 13.65 -2.38
N MET A 190 -11.06 12.93 -3.48
CA MET A 190 -10.06 12.02 -4.04
C MET A 190 -8.80 12.78 -4.49
N ASP A 191 -8.95 13.87 -5.25
CA ASP A 191 -7.82 14.70 -5.71
C ASP A 191 -7.06 15.33 -4.53
N PHE A 192 -7.80 15.80 -3.51
CA PHE A 192 -7.20 16.30 -2.27
C PHE A 192 -6.43 15.20 -1.51
N SER A 193 -6.95 13.98 -1.46
CA SER A 193 -6.29 12.83 -0.82
C SER A 193 -4.96 12.49 -1.51
N MET A 194 -4.94 12.53 -2.85
CA MET A 194 -3.72 12.34 -3.64
C MET A 194 -2.70 13.46 -3.40
N THR A 195 -3.15 14.68 -3.07
CA THR A 195 -2.27 15.79 -2.67
C THR A 195 -1.71 15.61 -1.26
N GLN A 196 -2.50 15.09 -0.31
CA GLN A 196 -2.03 14.79 1.04
C GLN A 196 -0.89 13.76 1.06
N MET A 197 -0.86 12.81 0.12
CA MET A 197 0.30 11.93 -0.06
C MET A 197 1.59 12.69 -0.35
N LYS A 198 1.55 13.69 -1.24
CA LYS A 198 2.74 14.50 -1.53
C LYS A 198 3.23 15.24 -0.29
N GLN A 199 2.32 15.64 0.59
CA GLN A 199 2.65 16.32 1.84
C GLN A 199 3.14 15.37 2.95
N LEU A 200 2.85 14.07 2.84
CA LEU A 200 3.31 13.05 3.79
C LEU A 200 4.84 12.89 3.72
N ALA A 201 5.40 12.97 2.51
CA ALA A 201 6.85 12.88 2.26
C ALA A 201 7.66 13.85 3.13
N HIS A 202 7.20 15.10 3.26
CA HIS A 202 7.88 16.17 4.01
C HIS A 202 8.20 15.86 5.48
N LEU A 203 7.56 14.86 6.09
CA LEU A 203 7.84 14.44 7.47
C LEU A 203 8.24 12.97 7.58
N ALA A 204 7.89 12.16 6.58
CA ALA A 204 8.13 10.73 6.63
C ALA A 204 9.59 10.37 6.31
N GLU A 205 10.28 11.19 5.50
CA GLU A 205 11.70 11.04 5.24
C GLU A 205 12.54 11.28 6.50
N ASP A 206 12.29 12.37 7.23
CA ASP A 206 12.97 12.66 8.50
C ASP A 206 12.84 11.49 9.50
N VAL A 207 11.69 10.82 9.54
CA VAL A 207 11.46 9.63 10.38
C VAL A 207 12.25 8.43 9.88
N ALA A 208 12.31 8.22 8.57
CA ALA A 208 12.95 7.07 7.97
C ALA A 208 14.49 7.17 7.99
N GLU A 209 15.04 8.35 7.75
CA GLU A 209 16.47 8.66 7.87
C GLU A 209 16.98 8.42 9.29
N ASN A 210 16.15 8.70 10.29
CA ASN A 210 16.52 8.57 11.71
C ASN A 210 16.11 7.23 12.34
N GLY A 211 15.75 6.25 11.52
CA GLY A 211 15.35 4.92 11.97
C GLY A 211 13.96 4.85 12.60
N MET A 212 13.27 3.74 12.35
CA MET A 212 12.04 3.41 13.06
C MET A 212 12.36 2.58 14.31
N PRO A 213 11.84 2.91 15.51
CA PRO A 213 11.96 2.06 16.70
C PRO A 213 11.32 0.68 16.51
#